data_AF-A0A453FTI2-F1
#
_entry.id   AF-A0A453FTI2-F1
#
_cell.length_a   1.000
_cell.length_b   1.000
_cell.length_c   1.000
_cell.angle_alpha   90.00
_cell.angle_beta   90.00
_cell.angle_gamma   90.00
#
_symmetry.space_group_name_H-M   'P 1'
#
loop_
_entity.id
_entity.type
_entity.pdbx_description
1 polymer ?
#
loop_
_entity_poly.entity_id
_entity_poly.type
_entity_poly.pdbx_seq_one_letter_code
_entity_poly.pdbx_strand_id
1 'polypeptide(L)'
;TIPAAFEPPKAVIVLLSGNPVCDNPARAAGLCQPKSVSEAPSGQGPQVSIDCASCPTDKNYEYNPLSPIPCICAAPLGVGFRLKSPGISDFRSYKKAFEMDSTSVLNLSIYQLYIERYTWEAGPRLNMHLKLFPNNTNLFTMSEVVRLRQLLAGWEITLLDIFGPYELLNFTLGSYEDGFPDAGSSGLKKGTLAGILVGTIIGAIAVSVVATFFMMRRRSKRRIVSRPSILSRLSVKVDGVRSFTLEEMATATNNFDDSAEIGVGGYGKVYKGNLADGATVAIKRAHEDSLQGSNEFVTEIELLSRLHHRNLVSLIGYCDEEVEQ
;
A
#
# COMPACT_ATOMS: atom_id res chain seq x y z
N THR A 1 -13.51 -7.09 -36.32
CA THR A 1 -14.84 -7.74 -36.41
C THR A 1 -14.69 -9.16 -35.92
N ILE A 2 -15.34 -9.51 -34.82
CA ILE A 2 -15.34 -10.90 -34.32
C ILE A 2 -16.31 -11.69 -35.22
N PRO A 3 -15.90 -12.85 -35.78
CA PRO A 3 -16.76 -13.66 -36.64
C PRO A 3 -18.02 -14.11 -35.89
N ALA A 4 -19.10 -14.37 -36.63
CA ALA A 4 -20.42 -14.72 -36.08
C ALA A 4 -20.44 -15.99 -35.21
N ALA A 5 -19.39 -16.81 -35.29
CA ALA A 5 -19.12 -17.92 -34.39
C ALA A 5 -17.63 -17.91 -34.02
N PHE A 6 -17.33 -17.87 -32.73
CA PHE A 6 -15.99 -18.09 -32.18
C PHE A 6 -16.03 -19.42 -31.43
N GLU A 7 -15.47 -20.47 -32.03
CA GLU A 7 -15.31 -21.78 -31.40
C GLU A 7 -13.86 -21.90 -30.91
N PRO A 8 -13.58 -21.68 -29.60
CA PRO A 8 -12.24 -21.87 -29.08
C PRO A 8 -11.83 -23.36 -29.16
N PRO A 9 -10.52 -23.64 -29.22
CA PRO A 9 -10.02 -25.02 -29.17
C PRO A 9 -10.60 -25.78 -27.98
N LYS A 10 -10.93 -27.07 -28.15
CA LYS A 10 -11.61 -27.91 -27.13
C LYS A 10 -10.96 -27.92 -25.73
N ALA A 11 -9.69 -27.52 -25.62
CA ALA A 11 -8.92 -27.48 -24.37
C ALA A 11 -8.87 -26.10 -23.70
N VAL A 12 -9.51 -25.06 -24.26
CA VAL A 12 -9.45 -23.68 -23.75
C VAL A 12 -10.86 -23.17 -23.47
N ILE A 13 -11.12 -22.85 -22.21
CA ILE A 13 -12.36 -22.16 -21.81
C ILE A 13 -12.08 -20.65 -21.87
N VAL A 14 -12.77 -19.96 -22.78
CA VAL A 14 -12.66 -18.49 -22.93
C VAL A 14 -13.82 -17.84 -22.19
N LEU A 15 -13.52 -16.95 -21.23
CA LEU A 15 -14.50 -16.08 -20.59
C LEU A 15 -14.22 -14.63 -20.99
N LEU A 16 -15.27 -13.92 -21.39
CA LEU A 16 -15.22 -12.52 -21.83
C LEU A 16 -15.89 -11.59 -20.81
N SER A 17 -16.05 -12.03 -19.55
CA SER A 17 -16.69 -11.23 -18.49
C SER A 17 -16.08 -9.83 -18.37
N GLY A 18 -16.92 -8.79 -18.40
CA GLY A 18 -16.50 -7.39 -18.37
C GLY A 18 -16.00 -6.81 -19.69
N ASN A 19 -16.01 -7.59 -20.78
CA ASN A 19 -15.70 -7.09 -22.12
C ASN A 19 -16.93 -6.39 -22.74
N PRO A 20 -16.77 -5.25 -23.44
CA PRO A 20 -17.88 -4.55 -24.12
C PRO A 20 -18.69 -5.41 -25.10
N VAL A 21 -18.13 -6.52 -25.59
CA VAL A 21 -18.87 -7.48 -26.43
C VAL A 21 -20.03 -8.15 -25.68
N CYS A 22 -19.98 -8.15 -24.35
CA CYS A 22 -21.00 -8.72 -23.47
C CYS A 22 -22.21 -7.82 -23.26
N ASP A 23 -22.17 -6.58 -23.76
CA ASP A 23 -23.33 -5.68 -23.78
C ASP A 23 -24.39 -6.13 -24.81
N ASN A 24 -24.04 -7.07 -25.71
CA ASN A 24 -24.95 -7.63 -26.71
C ASN A 24 -25.03 -9.18 -26.61
N PRO A 25 -26.06 -9.74 -25.94
CA PRO A 25 -26.13 -11.17 -25.60
C PRO A 25 -26.24 -12.10 -26.81
N ALA A 26 -26.58 -11.60 -28.00
CA ALA A 26 -26.72 -12.42 -29.21
C ALA A 26 -25.37 -12.88 -29.81
N ARG A 27 -24.23 -12.27 -29.45
CA ARG A 27 -22.92 -12.56 -30.07
C ARG A 27 -21.99 -13.45 -29.25
N ALA A 28 -22.26 -13.65 -27.96
CA ALA A 28 -21.36 -14.35 -27.04
C ALA A 28 -22.10 -14.99 -25.85
N ALA A 29 -23.33 -15.48 -26.08
CA ALA A 29 -24.12 -16.20 -25.09
C ALA A 29 -23.33 -17.41 -24.55
N GLY A 30 -23.01 -17.39 -23.25
CA GLY A 30 -22.23 -18.43 -22.57
C GLY A 30 -20.74 -18.09 -22.33
N LEU A 31 -20.16 -17.14 -23.07
CA LEU A 31 -18.80 -16.62 -22.83
C LEU A 31 -18.81 -15.38 -21.92
N CYS A 32 -19.93 -14.66 -21.92
CA CYS A 32 -20.10 -13.34 -21.31
C CYS A 32 -20.69 -13.33 -19.91
N GLN A 33 -20.97 -14.49 -19.33
CA GLN A 33 -21.40 -14.56 -17.94
C GLN A 33 -20.18 -14.80 -17.07
N PRO A 34 -19.96 -14.04 -15.97
CA PRO A 34 -19.45 -14.72 -14.80
C PRO A 34 -20.53 -15.76 -14.53
N LYS A 35 -20.22 -17.05 -14.72
CA LYS A 35 -21.03 -18.03 -14.01
C LYS A 35 -20.85 -17.61 -12.56
N SER A 36 -21.87 -16.96 -11.99
CA SER A 36 -22.18 -17.18 -10.60
C SER A 36 -22.12 -18.70 -10.51
N VAL A 37 -21.01 -19.19 -9.97
CA VAL A 37 -20.92 -20.57 -9.57
C VAL A 37 -21.95 -20.58 -8.45
N SER A 38 -23.21 -20.86 -8.84
CA SER A 38 -24.32 -21.19 -7.94
C SER A 38 -23.67 -22.04 -6.89
N GLU A 39 -23.63 -21.50 -5.66
CA GLU A 39 -22.88 -22.00 -4.51
C GLU A 39 -22.46 -23.43 -4.79
N ALA A 40 -21.27 -23.64 -5.35
CA ALA A 40 -20.85 -25.02 -5.53
C ALA A 40 -20.68 -25.48 -4.10
N PRO A 41 -21.53 -26.40 -3.58
CA PRO A 41 -21.16 -27.05 -2.34
C PRO A 41 -19.84 -27.69 -2.71
N SER A 42 -18.77 -27.25 -2.05
CA SER A 42 -17.50 -27.92 -2.21
C SER A 42 -17.78 -29.40 -2.04
N GLY A 43 -17.36 -30.17 -3.04
CA GLY A 43 -17.98 -31.44 -3.39
C GLY A 43 -18.32 -32.29 -2.17
N GLN A 44 -19.44 -33.00 -2.29
CA GLN A 44 -19.51 -34.33 -1.70
C GLN A 44 -18.25 -35.07 -2.18
N GLY A 45 -17.18 -35.04 -1.37
CA GLY A 45 -16.11 -36.03 -1.47
C GLY A 45 -16.78 -37.39 -1.52
N PRO A 46 -16.17 -38.40 -2.17
CA PRO A 46 -16.82 -39.68 -2.44
C PRO A 46 -17.60 -40.10 -1.20
N GLN A 47 -18.92 -39.99 -1.27
CA GLN A 47 -19.83 -40.37 -0.20
C GLN A 47 -19.80 -41.89 -0.21
N VAL A 48 -18.71 -42.45 0.29
CA VAL A 48 -18.75 -43.75 0.92
C VAL A 48 -19.81 -43.55 1.99
N SER A 49 -20.96 -44.22 1.87
CA SER A 49 -22.01 -44.19 2.88
C SER A 49 -21.47 -44.88 4.12
N ILE A 50 -20.61 -44.17 4.85
CA ILE A 50 -20.15 -44.56 6.16
C ILE A 50 -21.23 -44.02 7.08
N ASP A 51 -22.03 -44.93 7.64
CA ASP A 51 -22.99 -44.60 8.69
C ASP A 51 -22.21 -44.17 9.94
N CYS A 52 -21.92 -42.88 10.03
CA CYS A 52 -21.31 -42.27 11.19
C CYS A 52 -22.41 -41.84 12.17
N ALA A 53 -22.18 -42.10 13.47
CA ALA A 53 -23.04 -41.55 14.53
C ALA A 53 -22.83 -40.04 14.64
N SER A 54 -23.92 -39.27 14.69
CA SER A 54 -23.90 -37.79 14.67
C SER A 54 -22.91 -37.19 15.66
N CYS A 55 -22.18 -36.15 15.24
CA CYS A 55 -21.23 -35.46 16.09
C CYS A 55 -21.89 -34.79 17.30
N PRO A 56 -21.18 -34.66 18.43
CA PRO A 56 -21.69 -33.95 19.60
C PRO A 56 -22.05 -32.49 19.30
N THR A 57 -23.14 -32.00 19.88
CA THR A 57 -23.67 -30.65 19.62
C THR A 57 -23.18 -29.59 20.60
N ASP A 58 -22.40 -29.97 21.62
CA ASP A 58 -21.92 -29.09 22.70
C ASP A 58 -20.91 -28.04 22.23
N LYS A 59 -20.06 -28.37 21.25
CA LYS A 59 -19.00 -27.49 20.73
C LYS A 59 -18.95 -27.48 19.21
N ASN A 60 -20.10 -27.37 18.54
CA ASN A 60 -20.21 -27.27 17.08
C ASN A 60 -19.30 -28.28 16.33
N TYR A 61 -19.24 -29.53 16.81
CA TYR A 61 -18.41 -30.53 16.17
C TYR A 61 -18.99 -30.89 14.81
N GLU A 62 -18.11 -30.97 13.82
CA GLU A 62 -18.45 -31.36 12.46
C GLU A 62 -17.57 -32.52 12.02
N TYR A 63 -18.05 -33.30 11.06
CA TYR A 63 -17.21 -34.30 10.41
C TYR A 63 -16.14 -33.64 9.56
N ASN A 64 -14.92 -34.15 9.61
CA ASN A 64 -13.91 -33.82 8.61
C ASN A 64 -14.06 -34.75 7.39
N PRO A 65 -14.58 -34.27 6.24
CA PRO A 65 -14.85 -35.10 5.07
C PRO A 65 -13.58 -35.59 4.35
N LEU A 66 -12.43 -34.97 4.63
CA LEU A 66 -11.15 -35.32 4.01
C LEU A 66 -10.25 -36.14 4.93
N SER A 67 -10.68 -36.37 6.18
CA SER A 67 -9.88 -37.08 7.18
C SER A 67 -9.53 -38.50 6.74
N PRO A 68 -8.29 -38.96 6.96
CA PRO A 68 -7.93 -40.37 6.77
C PRO A 68 -8.61 -41.29 7.80
N ILE A 69 -9.06 -40.74 8.94
CA ILE A 69 -9.82 -41.45 9.97
C ILE A 69 -11.31 -41.26 9.71
N PRO A 70 -12.08 -42.34 9.44
CA PRO A 70 -13.53 -42.27 9.24
C PRO A 70 -14.25 -41.71 10.47
N CYS A 71 -15.33 -40.95 10.24
CA CYS A 71 -16.24 -40.45 11.27
C CYS A 71 -15.59 -39.59 12.39
N ILE A 72 -14.42 -39.00 12.15
CA ILE A 72 -13.82 -38.10 13.15
C ILE A 72 -14.66 -36.82 13.25
N CYS A 73 -15.08 -36.51 14.48
CA CYS A 73 -15.78 -35.29 14.83
C CYS A 73 -14.77 -34.30 15.42
N ALA A 74 -14.66 -33.12 14.80
CA ALA A 74 -13.75 -32.08 15.24
C ALA A 74 -14.41 -30.70 15.13
N ALA A 75 -14.01 -29.76 15.98
CA ALA A 75 -14.51 -28.38 15.91
C ALA A 75 -13.60 -27.56 14.99
N PRO A 76 -14.06 -27.18 13.78
CA PRO A 76 -13.24 -26.44 12.84
C PRO A 76 -13.11 -24.96 13.21
N LEU A 77 -12.04 -24.33 12.73
CA LEU A 77 -11.91 -22.87 12.69
C LEU A 77 -12.46 -22.37 11.35
N GLY A 78 -13.35 -21.38 11.38
CA GLY A 78 -13.88 -20.74 10.18
C GLY A 78 -12.98 -19.61 9.71
N VAL A 79 -12.68 -19.54 8.41
CA VAL A 79 -11.81 -18.50 7.83
C VAL A 79 -12.46 -17.96 6.57
N GLY A 80 -12.89 -16.70 6.63
CA GLY A 80 -13.30 -15.94 5.45
C GLY A 80 -12.07 -15.41 4.72
N PHE A 81 -11.87 -15.84 3.49
CA PHE A 81 -10.65 -15.59 2.72
C PHE A 81 -11.01 -15.07 1.33
N ARG A 82 -10.40 -13.97 0.89
CA ARG A 82 -10.67 -13.41 -0.44
C ARG A 82 -9.39 -13.24 -1.25
N LEU A 83 -9.37 -13.76 -2.47
CA LEU A 83 -8.37 -13.41 -3.47
C LEU A 83 -8.82 -12.12 -4.19
N LYS A 84 -8.01 -11.07 -4.14
CA LYS A 84 -8.38 -9.73 -4.65
C LYS A 84 -8.35 -9.62 -6.17
N SER A 85 -7.41 -10.32 -6.79
CA SER A 85 -7.15 -10.26 -8.22
C SER A 85 -6.38 -11.51 -8.69
N PRO A 86 -6.92 -12.73 -8.51
CA PRO A 86 -6.29 -13.93 -9.01
C PRO A 86 -6.18 -13.89 -10.54
N GLY A 87 -5.08 -14.41 -11.07
CA GLY A 87 -4.84 -14.58 -12.52
C GLY A 87 -5.62 -15.74 -13.14
N ILE A 88 -6.72 -16.17 -12.51
CA ILE A 88 -7.58 -17.28 -12.94
C ILE A 88 -9.03 -16.84 -13.01
N SER A 89 -9.78 -17.44 -13.92
CA SER A 89 -11.22 -17.19 -14.13
C SER A 89 -12.10 -18.37 -13.70
N ASP A 90 -11.53 -19.57 -13.57
CA ASP A 90 -12.21 -20.77 -13.07
C ASP A 90 -11.38 -21.42 -11.96
N PHE A 91 -11.84 -21.27 -10.72
CA PHE A 91 -11.14 -21.80 -9.55
C PHE A 91 -11.12 -23.34 -9.50
N ARG A 92 -12.05 -24.03 -10.16
CA ARG A 92 -12.20 -25.50 -10.05
C ARG A 92 -10.94 -26.25 -10.48
N SER A 93 -10.31 -25.81 -11.57
CA SER A 93 -9.06 -26.42 -12.06
C SER A 93 -7.86 -26.17 -11.16
N TYR A 94 -7.92 -25.13 -10.32
CA TYR A 94 -6.84 -24.71 -9.42
C TYR A 94 -7.10 -25.05 -7.96
N LYS A 95 -8.28 -25.60 -7.63
CA LYS A 95 -8.69 -25.94 -6.26
C LYS A 95 -7.63 -26.76 -5.53
N LYS A 96 -7.15 -27.84 -6.13
CA LYS A 96 -6.13 -28.71 -5.53
C LYS A 96 -4.78 -27.99 -5.35
N ALA A 97 -4.39 -27.16 -6.31
CA ALA A 97 -3.16 -26.37 -6.21
C ALA A 97 -3.26 -25.37 -5.05
N PHE A 98 -4.40 -24.69 -4.92
CA PHE A 98 -4.68 -23.80 -3.81
C PHE A 98 -4.67 -24.53 -2.46
N GLU A 99 -5.28 -25.72 -2.37
CA GLU A 99 -5.27 -26.53 -1.15
C GLU A 99 -3.85 -26.93 -0.74
N MET A 100 -3.04 -27.43 -1.67
CA MET A 100 -1.64 -27.82 -1.39
C MET A 100 -0.81 -26.63 -0.92
N ASP A 101 -0.92 -25.50 -1.60
CA ASP A 101 -0.14 -24.30 -1.33
C ASP A 101 -0.55 -23.66 0.01
N SER A 102 -1.86 -23.50 0.24
CA SER A 102 -2.40 -22.97 1.50
C SER A 102 -2.03 -23.85 2.70
N THR A 103 -2.12 -25.18 2.55
CA THR A 103 -1.77 -26.09 3.65
C THR A 103 -0.27 -26.12 3.92
N SER A 104 0.56 -26.04 2.87
CA SER A 104 2.00 -25.89 3.01
C SER A 104 2.36 -24.64 3.82
N VAL A 105 1.81 -23.46 3.47
CA VAL A 105 2.13 -22.21 4.15
C VAL A 105 1.61 -22.17 5.59
N LEU A 106 0.44 -22.77 5.85
CA LEU A 106 -0.12 -22.85 7.20
C LEU A 106 0.51 -23.95 8.07
N ASN A 107 1.41 -24.75 7.51
CA ASN A 107 1.98 -25.95 8.12
C ASN A 107 0.88 -26.93 8.58
N LEU A 108 -0.05 -27.24 7.67
CA LEU A 108 -1.17 -28.14 7.84
C LEU A 108 -1.07 -29.30 6.85
N SER A 109 -1.72 -30.42 7.17
CA SER A 109 -1.93 -31.50 6.20
C SER A 109 -3.07 -31.16 5.24
N ILE A 110 -3.08 -31.72 4.03
CA ILE A 110 -4.10 -31.40 3.02
C ILE A 110 -5.55 -31.67 3.50
N TYR A 111 -5.75 -32.71 4.31
CA TYR A 111 -7.06 -33.06 4.87
C TYR A 111 -7.53 -32.13 6.00
N GLN A 112 -6.67 -31.23 6.47
CA GLN A 112 -7.03 -30.26 7.51
C GLN A 112 -7.63 -28.99 6.93
N LEU A 113 -7.57 -28.76 5.62
CA LEU A 113 -8.19 -27.63 4.96
C LEU A 113 -9.38 -28.12 4.14
N TYR A 114 -10.57 -27.63 4.49
CA TYR A 114 -11.77 -27.84 3.70
C TYR A 114 -12.29 -26.51 3.20
N ILE A 115 -12.32 -26.32 1.89
CA ILE A 115 -13.00 -25.18 1.28
C ILE A 115 -14.50 -25.48 1.40
N GLU A 116 -15.27 -24.74 2.18
CA GLU A 116 -16.72 -24.98 2.33
C GLU A 116 -17.50 -24.44 1.13
N ARG A 117 -17.21 -23.19 0.77
CA ARG A 117 -17.84 -22.49 -0.35
C ARG A 117 -16.89 -21.47 -0.96
N TYR A 118 -17.07 -21.18 -2.24
CA TYR A 118 -16.41 -20.08 -2.93
C TYR A 118 -17.34 -19.44 -3.96
N THR A 119 -17.24 -18.12 -4.12
CA THR A 119 -18.09 -17.32 -5.01
C THR A 119 -17.28 -16.19 -5.64
N TRP A 120 -17.56 -15.90 -6.91
CA TRP A 120 -16.99 -14.75 -7.61
C TRP A 120 -17.78 -13.49 -7.29
N GLU A 121 -17.09 -12.41 -6.95
CA GLU A 121 -17.66 -11.09 -6.67
C GLU A 121 -17.43 -10.11 -7.85
N ALA A 122 -17.89 -8.86 -7.71
CA ALA A 122 -17.64 -7.79 -8.67
C ALA A 122 -16.17 -7.31 -8.63
N GLY A 123 -15.58 -7.15 -9.83
CA GLY A 123 -14.12 -7.17 -10.01
C GLY A 123 -13.61 -8.61 -9.87
N PRO A 124 -12.53 -9.03 -10.54
CA PRO A 124 -12.06 -10.42 -10.52
C PRO A 124 -11.61 -10.82 -9.10
N ARG A 125 -12.56 -11.12 -8.22
CA ARG A 125 -12.39 -11.34 -6.79
C ARG A 125 -13.07 -12.64 -6.43
N LEU A 126 -12.33 -13.51 -5.75
CA LEU A 126 -12.84 -14.81 -5.33
C LEU A 126 -12.98 -14.81 -3.81
N ASN A 127 -14.21 -14.79 -3.31
CA ASN A 127 -14.52 -14.92 -1.90
C ASN A 127 -14.72 -16.39 -1.55
N MET A 128 -14.08 -16.85 -0.48
CA MET A 128 -14.08 -18.23 -0.02
C MET A 128 -14.33 -18.30 1.48
N HIS A 129 -15.03 -19.35 1.90
CA HIS A 129 -15.08 -19.74 3.29
C HIS A 129 -14.34 -21.06 3.46
N LEU A 130 -13.31 -21.05 4.29
CA LEU A 130 -12.45 -22.18 4.58
C LEU A 130 -12.73 -22.68 5.99
N LYS A 131 -12.70 -23.98 6.19
CA LYS A 131 -12.71 -24.65 7.49
C LYS A 131 -11.35 -25.30 7.71
N LEU A 132 -10.69 -24.93 8.81
CA LEU A 132 -9.45 -25.58 9.24
C LEU A 132 -9.80 -26.60 10.33
N PHE A 133 -9.42 -27.85 10.13
CA PHE A 133 -9.62 -28.95 11.06
C PHE A 133 -8.32 -29.30 11.81
N PRO A 134 -8.41 -29.68 13.08
CA PRO A 134 -7.26 -30.13 13.84
C PRO A 134 -6.70 -31.46 13.32
N ASN A 135 -5.44 -31.74 13.64
CA ASN A 135 -4.71 -32.91 13.14
C ASN A 135 -5.07 -34.16 13.95
N ASN A 136 -5.98 -34.99 13.44
CA ASN A 136 -6.39 -36.27 14.05
C ASN A 136 -6.87 -36.16 15.52
N THR A 137 -7.32 -34.97 15.93
CA THR A 137 -7.91 -34.71 17.25
C THR A 137 -9.26 -34.03 17.09
N ASN A 138 -9.99 -33.85 18.18
CA ASN A 138 -11.31 -33.19 18.14
C ASN A 138 -11.19 -31.65 18.25
N LEU A 139 -10.10 -31.16 18.85
CA LEU A 139 -9.88 -29.72 19.10
C LEU A 139 -8.43 -29.31 18.78
N PHE A 140 -8.25 -28.07 18.34
CA PHE A 140 -6.95 -27.39 18.33
C PHE A 140 -6.51 -27.05 19.76
N THR A 141 -5.19 -27.01 19.98
CA THR A 141 -4.63 -26.37 21.16
C THR A 141 -4.73 -24.85 21.01
N MET A 142 -4.85 -24.12 22.12
CA MET A 142 -4.94 -22.65 22.07
C MET A 142 -3.71 -22.01 21.40
N SER A 143 -2.52 -22.60 21.56
CA SER A 143 -1.31 -22.14 20.88
C SER A 143 -1.42 -22.25 19.35
N GLU A 144 -2.02 -23.32 18.85
CA GLU A 144 -2.25 -23.51 17.41
C GLU A 144 -3.29 -22.53 16.87
N VAL A 145 -4.36 -22.26 17.61
CA VAL A 145 -5.36 -21.25 17.21
C VAL A 145 -4.71 -19.87 17.10
N VAL A 146 -3.90 -19.47 18.10
CA VAL A 146 -3.15 -18.19 18.08
C VAL A 146 -2.19 -18.15 16.89
N ARG A 147 -1.41 -19.21 16.66
CA ARG A 147 -0.46 -19.32 15.55
C ARG A 147 -1.16 -19.14 14.20
N LEU A 148 -2.24 -19.88 13.95
CA LEU A 148 -3.00 -19.81 12.69
C LEU A 148 -3.61 -18.43 12.48
N ARG A 149 -4.20 -17.83 13.53
CA ARG A 149 -4.76 -16.48 13.47
C ARG A 149 -3.69 -15.44 13.13
N GLN A 150 -2.52 -15.52 13.77
CA GLN A 150 -1.42 -14.60 13.51
C GLN A 150 -0.88 -14.74 12.09
N LEU A 151 -0.66 -15.96 11.60
CA LEU A 151 -0.19 -16.20 10.23
C LEU A 151 -1.16 -15.64 9.17
N LEU A 152 -2.46 -15.92 9.34
CA LEU A 152 -3.50 -15.45 8.41
C LEU A 152 -3.71 -13.93 8.47
N ALA A 153 -3.54 -13.31 9.64
CA ALA A 153 -3.69 -11.87 9.82
C ALA A 153 -2.41 -11.08 9.54
N GLY A 154 -1.24 -11.73 9.57
CA GLY A 154 0.09 -11.11 9.47
C GLY A 154 0.55 -10.79 8.05
N TRP A 155 -0.25 -11.13 7.03
CA TRP A 155 0.11 -10.97 5.61
C TRP A 155 1.37 -11.76 5.22
N GLU A 156 1.78 -12.76 6.02
CA GLU A 156 2.99 -13.56 5.82
C GLU A 156 2.80 -14.72 4.83
N ILE A 157 1.55 -14.99 4.40
CA ILE A 157 1.27 -16.08 3.47
C ILE A 157 1.70 -15.69 2.05
N THR A 158 2.71 -16.38 1.50
CA THR A 158 3.09 -16.28 0.09
C THR A 158 2.47 -17.44 -0.69
N LEU A 159 1.26 -17.24 -1.19
CA LEU A 159 0.64 -18.18 -2.14
C LEU A 159 1.31 -18.06 -3.52
N LEU A 160 1.10 -19.04 -4.40
CA LEU A 160 1.48 -18.99 -5.81
C LEU A 160 0.98 -17.69 -6.46
N ASP A 161 1.83 -17.06 -7.27
CA ASP A 161 1.54 -15.77 -7.92
C ASP A 161 0.22 -15.74 -8.70
N ILE A 162 -0.22 -16.89 -9.21
CA ILE A 162 -1.48 -17.05 -9.92
C ILE A 162 -2.71 -16.74 -9.05
N PHE A 163 -2.64 -16.89 -7.74
CA PHE A 163 -3.73 -16.55 -6.81
C PHE A 163 -3.76 -15.06 -6.46
N GLY A 164 -2.67 -14.33 -6.74
CA GLY A 164 -2.57 -12.91 -6.48
C GLY A 164 -2.65 -12.55 -4.99
N PRO A 165 -2.78 -11.26 -4.66
CA PRO A 165 -2.90 -10.81 -3.29
C PRO A 165 -4.22 -11.28 -2.66
N TYR A 166 -4.17 -11.66 -1.39
CA TYR A 166 -5.34 -12.06 -0.60
C TYR A 166 -5.71 -11.02 0.45
N GLU A 167 -6.88 -11.17 1.05
CA GLU A 167 -7.26 -10.55 2.31
C GLU A 167 -8.04 -11.52 3.19
N LEU A 168 -7.81 -11.38 4.50
CA LEU A 168 -8.58 -12.05 5.52
C LEU A 168 -9.86 -11.23 5.80
N LEU A 169 -11.02 -11.84 5.57
CA LEU A 169 -12.32 -11.21 5.83
C LEU A 169 -12.74 -11.40 7.29
N ASN A 170 -12.63 -12.63 7.79
CA ASN A 170 -12.94 -12.97 9.17
C ASN A 170 -12.21 -14.26 9.59
N PHE A 171 -12.12 -14.45 10.91
CA PHE A 171 -11.60 -15.65 11.54
C PHE A 171 -12.55 -16.02 12.70
N THR A 172 -13.39 -17.03 12.48
CA THR A 172 -14.44 -17.45 13.40
C THR A 172 -13.90 -18.52 14.36
N LEU A 173 -13.90 -18.18 15.64
CA LEU A 173 -13.37 -19.03 16.71
C LEU A 173 -14.36 -20.11 17.17
N GLY A 174 -15.67 -19.86 17.15
CA GLY A 174 -16.67 -20.84 17.59
C GLY A 174 -16.33 -21.41 18.97
N SER A 175 -16.05 -22.72 19.04
CA SER A 175 -15.78 -23.47 20.27
C SER A 175 -14.51 -23.09 21.03
N TYR A 176 -13.69 -22.19 20.47
CA TYR A 176 -12.46 -21.67 21.08
C TYR A 176 -12.64 -20.28 21.70
N GLU A 177 -13.83 -19.67 21.63
CA GLU A 177 -14.08 -18.31 22.17
C GLU A 177 -13.74 -18.20 23.67
N ASP A 178 -14.17 -19.16 24.48
CA ASP A 178 -13.93 -19.18 25.94
C ASP A 178 -12.45 -19.31 26.34
N GLY A 179 -11.60 -19.77 25.42
CA GLY A 179 -10.17 -20.00 25.66
C GLY A 179 -9.32 -18.74 25.45
N PHE A 180 -9.87 -17.73 24.77
CA PHE A 180 -9.27 -16.41 24.76
C PHE A 180 -9.78 -15.70 26.01
N PRO A 181 -8.89 -15.12 26.85
CA PRO A 181 -9.39 -14.18 27.82
C PRO A 181 -10.19 -13.16 27.02
N ASP A 182 -11.46 -12.97 27.38
CA ASP A 182 -12.14 -11.74 27.04
C ASP A 182 -11.11 -10.63 27.25
N ALA A 183 -11.11 -9.62 26.40
CA ALA A 183 -10.64 -8.32 26.82
C ALA A 183 -11.57 -7.86 27.96
N GLY A 184 -11.59 -8.58 29.08
CA GLY A 184 -12.05 -8.15 30.36
C GLY A 184 -11.34 -6.84 30.50
N SER A 185 -12.13 -5.79 30.53
CA SER A 185 -11.71 -4.48 30.93
C SER A 185 -11.04 -4.66 32.30
N SER A 186 -9.75 -4.95 32.29
CA SER A 186 -8.83 -4.56 33.33
C SER A 186 -8.75 -3.05 33.21
N GLY A 187 -9.88 -2.40 33.51
CA GLY A 187 -9.93 -0.99 33.75
C GLY A 187 -8.88 -0.79 34.84
N LEU A 188 -7.76 -0.19 34.44
CA LEU A 188 -6.69 0.15 35.34
C LEU A 188 -7.34 0.81 36.55
N LYS A 189 -7.00 0.35 37.76
CA LYS A 189 -7.49 0.95 39.00
C LYS A 189 -7.43 2.47 38.84
N LYS A 190 -8.48 3.21 39.18
CA LYS A 190 -8.57 4.66 38.92
C LYS A 190 -7.30 5.43 39.36
N GLY A 191 -6.62 4.96 40.41
CA GLY A 191 -5.32 5.47 40.85
C GLY A 191 -4.15 5.22 39.89
N THR A 192 -4.08 4.06 39.23
CA THR A 192 -3.08 3.78 38.17
C THR A 192 -3.32 4.64 36.94
N LEU A 193 -4.60 4.84 36.54
CA LEU A 193 -4.94 5.72 35.44
C LEU A 193 -4.53 7.19 35.73
N ALA A 194 -4.80 7.67 36.95
CA ALA A 194 -4.38 9.00 37.38
C ALA A 194 -2.84 9.14 37.40
N GLY A 195 -2.12 8.11 37.86
CA GLY A 195 -0.65 8.09 37.86
C GLY A 195 -0.05 8.14 36.45
N ILE A 196 -0.61 7.38 35.50
CA ILE A 196 -0.17 7.41 34.09
C ILE A 196 -0.46 8.77 33.46
N LEU A 197 -1.64 9.35 33.73
CA LEU A 197 -1.99 10.67 33.18
C LEU A 197 -1.03 11.75 33.67
N VAL A 198 -0.71 11.77 34.96
CA VAL A 198 0.25 12.74 35.53
C VAL A 198 1.67 12.49 35.00
N GLY A 199 2.11 11.22 34.92
CA GLY A 199 3.42 10.86 34.42
C GLY A 199 3.62 11.21 32.94
N THR A 200 2.61 10.97 32.10
CA THR A 200 2.66 11.30 30.66
C THR A 200 2.67 12.81 30.41
N ILE A 201 1.92 13.59 31.18
CA ILE A 201 1.95 15.06 31.09
C ILE A 201 3.33 15.59 31.45
N ILE A 202 3.91 15.15 32.57
CA ILE A 202 5.25 15.59 33.01
C ILE A 202 6.31 15.16 31.99
N GLY A 203 6.25 13.92 31.52
CA GLY A 203 7.18 13.40 30.50
C GLY A 203 7.10 14.17 29.18
N ALA A 204 5.90 14.45 28.69
CA ALA A 204 5.70 15.21 27.45
C ALA A 204 6.23 16.64 27.55
N ILE A 205 6.02 17.31 28.70
CA ILE A 205 6.55 18.65 28.94
C ILE A 205 8.09 18.62 28.95
N ALA A 206 8.71 17.67 29.66
CA ALA A 206 10.16 17.54 29.71
C ALA A 206 10.76 17.28 28.32
N VAL A 207 10.16 16.37 27.54
CA VAL A 207 10.60 16.07 26.16
C VAL A 207 10.44 17.30 25.26
N SER A 208 9.33 18.04 25.38
CA SER A 208 9.11 19.27 24.61
C SER A 208 10.14 20.35 24.92
N VAL A 209 10.50 20.55 26.19
CA VAL A 209 11.55 21.50 26.60
C VAL A 209 12.93 21.09 26.07
N VAL A 210 13.26 19.80 26.13
CA VAL A 210 14.53 19.30 25.57
C VAL A 210 14.55 19.43 24.06
N ALA A 211 13.47 19.07 23.37
CA ALA A 211 13.35 19.18 21.91
C ALA A 211 13.44 20.64 21.45
N THR A 212 12.75 21.56 22.13
CA THR A 212 12.82 22.99 21.83
C THR A 212 14.22 23.54 22.09
N PHE A 213 14.88 23.17 23.20
CA PHE A 213 16.26 23.53 23.45
C PHE A 213 17.21 23.02 22.35
N PHE A 214 17.09 21.76 21.94
CA PHE A 214 17.88 21.19 20.84
C PHE A 214 17.57 21.83 19.49
N MET A 215 16.31 22.16 19.21
CA MET A 215 15.90 22.87 17.98
C MET A 215 16.43 24.32 17.97
N MET A 216 16.37 25.04 19.09
CA MET A 216 16.96 26.38 19.21
C MET A 216 18.49 26.32 19.05
N ARG A 217 19.16 25.33 19.65
CA ARG A 217 20.60 25.12 19.48
C ARG A 217 20.97 24.74 18.04
N ARG A 218 20.17 23.89 17.38
CA ARG A 218 20.33 23.56 15.95
C ARG A 218 20.06 24.75 15.04
N ARG A 219 19.03 25.57 15.32
CA ARG A 219 18.77 26.81 14.56
C ARG A 219 19.89 27.82 14.74
N SER A 220 20.41 27.99 15.97
CA SER A 220 21.56 28.85 16.25
C SER A 220 22.82 28.37 15.53
N LYS A 221 23.11 27.05 15.54
CA LYS A 221 24.21 26.49 14.74
C LYS A 221 23.97 26.60 13.23
N ARG A 222 22.75 26.40 12.72
CA ARG A 222 22.41 26.58 11.30
C ARG A 222 22.49 28.04 10.85
N ARG A 223 22.33 29.01 11.74
CA ARG A 223 22.57 30.44 11.45
C ARG A 223 24.06 30.79 11.37
N ILE A 224 24.96 29.94 11.86
CA ILE A 224 26.41 30.20 11.93
C ILE A 224 27.21 29.27 10.99
N VAL A 225 26.61 28.21 10.46
CA VAL A 225 27.23 27.43 9.38
C VAL A 225 27.07 28.21 8.09
N SER A 226 28.16 28.84 7.67
CA SER A 226 28.34 29.36 6.32
C SER A 226 27.87 28.31 5.32
N ARG A 227 26.83 28.61 4.54
CA ARG A 227 26.43 27.76 3.41
C ARG A 227 27.66 27.57 2.52
N PRO A 228 28.03 26.34 2.13
CA PRO A 228 29.02 26.13 1.09
C PRO A 228 28.56 26.90 -0.15
N SER A 229 29.40 27.77 -0.69
CA SER A 229 29.09 28.54 -1.91
C SER A 229 28.67 27.60 -3.04
N ILE A 230 27.76 28.02 -3.91
CA ILE A 230 27.29 27.22 -5.05
C ILE A 230 28.44 26.67 -5.92
N LEU A 231 29.57 27.36 -5.97
CA LEU A 231 30.82 26.89 -6.60
C LEU A 231 31.32 25.53 -6.08
N SER A 232 30.98 25.14 -4.84
CA SER A 232 31.30 23.83 -4.27
C SER A 232 30.29 22.73 -4.64
N ARG A 233 29.07 23.10 -5.09
CA ARG A 233 28.01 22.16 -5.52
C ARG A 233 27.96 21.99 -7.04
N LEU A 234 28.43 22.98 -7.80
CA LEU A 234 28.61 22.88 -9.24
C LEU A 234 29.92 22.14 -9.55
N SER A 235 29.81 20.93 -10.09
CA SER A 235 30.97 20.16 -10.59
C SER A 235 31.62 20.80 -11.84
N VAL A 236 31.09 21.92 -12.35
CA VAL A 236 31.34 22.40 -13.70
C VAL A 236 31.67 23.89 -13.70
N LYS A 237 32.75 24.22 -14.42
CA LYS A 237 33.12 25.57 -14.79
C LYS A 237 32.01 26.12 -15.70
N VAL A 238 31.14 26.97 -15.18
CA VAL A 238 30.05 27.58 -15.95
C VAL A 238 30.65 28.70 -16.82
N ASP A 239 31.28 28.31 -17.93
CA ASP A 239 31.85 29.28 -18.87
C ASP A 239 30.70 30.07 -19.52
N GLY A 240 30.72 31.40 -19.37
CA GLY A 240 29.78 32.32 -20.05
C GLY A 240 28.62 32.87 -19.23
N VAL A 241 28.48 32.50 -17.95
CA VAL A 241 27.43 33.02 -17.05
C VAL A 241 28.05 33.91 -15.96
N ARG A 242 27.55 35.14 -15.80
CA ARG A 242 28.10 36.12 -14.83
C ARG A 242 27.57 35.85 -13.41
N SER A 243 28.44 35.95 -12.41
CA SER A 243 28.02 36.07 -11.02
C SER A 243 27.66 37.52 -10.73
N PHE A 244 26.45 37.75 -10.24
CA PHE A 244 25.97 39.05 -9.76
C PHE A 244 25.94 39.08 -8.23
N THR A 245 26.03 40.27 -7.66
CA THR A 245 25.81 40.48 -6.21
C THR A 245 24.34 40.78 -5.92
N LEU A 246 23.91 40.58 -4.67
CA LEU A 246 22.55 40.92 -4.26
C LEU A 246 22.28 42.42 -4.41
N GLU A 247 23.29 43.26 -4.16
CA GLU A 247 23.22 44.71 -4.35
C GLU A 247 22.95 45.11 -5.82
N GLU A 248 23.59 44.42 -6.78
CA GLU A 248 23.33 44.63 -8.21
C GLU A 248 21.88 44.25 -8.57
N MET A 249 21.37 43.14 -8.05
CA MET A 249 19.99 42.69 -8.28
C MET A 249 18.95 43.60 -7.63
N ALA A 250 19.21 44.04 -6.40
CA ALA A 250 18.36 45.00 -5.69
C ALA A 250 18.33 46.35 -6.43
N THR A 251 19.49 46.86 -6.84
CA THR A 251 19.56 48.12 -7.61
C THR A 251 18.81 48.02 -8.93
N ALA A 252 18.97 46.91 -9.65
CA ALA A 252 18.30 46.68 -10.93
C ALA A 252 16.76 46.64 -10.81
N THR A 253 16.22 46.26 -9.65
CA THR A 253 14.79 46.03 -9.40
C THR A 253 14.15 47.07 -8.48
N ASN A 254 14.86 48.17 -8.16
CA ASN A 254 14.42 49.15 -7.16
C ASN A 254 14.10 48.51 -5.79
N ASN A 255 15.02 47.69 -5.29
CA ASN A 255 14.89 46.88 -4.06
C ASN A 255 13.74 45.88 -4.11
N PHE A 256 13.56 45.18 -5.25
CA PHE A 256 12.50 44.18 -5.45
C PHE A 256 11.09 44.75 -5.21
N ASP A 257 10.86 46.00 -5.62
CA ASP A 257 9.58 46.67 -5.48
C ASP A 257 8.49 45.92 -6.26
N ASP A 258 7.30 45.81 -5.67
CA ASP A 258 6.19 45.07 -6.29
C ASP A 258 5.75 45.72 -7.62
N SER A 259 6.05 47.00 -7.88
CA SER A 259 5.82 47.65 -9.18
C SER A 259 6.70 47.12 -10.31
N ALA A 260 7.83 46.48 -9.98
CA ALA A 260 8.71 45.81 -10.94
C ALA A 260 8.33 44.33 -11.13
N GLU A 261 7.38 43.80 -10.38
CA GLU A 261 6.93 42.42 -10.50
C GLU A 261 6.23 42.18 -11.85
N ILE A 262 6.69 41.15 -12.57
CA ILE A 262 6.12 40.73 -13.86
C ILE A 262 5.55 39.31 -13.81
N GLY A 263 5.68 38.60 -12.68
CA GLY A 263 5.05 37.31 -12.48
C GLY A 263 5.34 36.66 -11.14
N VAL A 264 4.44 35.79 -10.70
CA VAL A 264 4.56 34.99 -9.47
C VAL A 264 4.17 33.55 -9.77
N GLY A 265 4.90 32.59 -9.22
CA GLY A 265 4.55 31.18 -9.28
C GLY A 265 5.12 30.40 -8.09
N GLY A 266 4.92 29.08 -8.10
CA GLY A 266 5.40 28.21 -7.01
C GLY A 266 6.92 28.22 -6.79
N TYR A 267 7.68 28.75 -7.75
CA TYR A 267 9.14 28.82 -7.74
C TYR A 267 9.69 30.19 -7.33
N GLY A 268 8.83 31.18 -7.04
CA GLY A 268 9.24 32.52 -6.65
C GLY A 268 8.57 33.63 -7.43
N LYS A 269 9.13 34.84 -7.27
CA LYS A 269 8.71 36.07 -7.96
C LYS A 269 9.67 36.38 -9.10
N VAL A 270 9.15 36.97 -10.17
CA VAL A 270 9.94 37.45 -11.31
C VAL A 270 9.76 38.96 -11.40
N TYR A 271 10.89 39.67 -11.41
CA TYR A 271 10.96 41.12 -11.50
C TYR A 271 11.55 41.54 -12.85
N LYS A 272 11.06 42.63 -13.41
CA LYS A 272 11.74 43.35 -14.48
C LYS A 272 12.83 44.21 -13.87
N GLY A 273 14.07 44.04 -14.33
CA GLY A 273 15.19 44.84 -13.87
C GLY A 273 15.99 45.46 -15.02
N ASN A 274 16.72 46.53 -14.71
CA ASN A 274 17.66 47.15 -15.62
C ASN A 274 19.07 47.07 -15.01
N LEU A 275 19.98 46.36 -15.68
CA LEU A 275 21.38 46.27 -15.27
C LEU A 275 22.12 47.60 -15.51
N ALA A 276 23.28 47.77 -14.88
CA ALA A 276 24.09 48.99 -14.99
C ALA A 276 24.59 49.27 -16.42
N ASP A 277 24.70 48.24 -17.26
CA ASP A 277 25.04 48.35 -18.68
C ASP A 277 23.83 48.73 -19.57
N GLY A 278 22.66 48.94 -18.97
CA GLY A 278 21.41 49.29 -19.65
C GLY A 278 20.61 48.10 -20.15
N ALA A 279 21.07 46.86 -19.95
CA ALA A 279 20.32 45.67 -20.36
C ALA A 279 19.06 45.48 -19.50
N THR A 280 17.90 45.37 -20.14
CA THR A 280 16.65 44.97 -19.48
C THR A 280 16.61 43.45 -19.33
N VAL A 281 16.42 42.99 -18.09
CA VAL A 281 16.47 41.57 -17.71
C VAL A 281 15.24 41.17 -16.90
N ALA A 282 14.97 39.86 -16.86
CA ALA A 282 14.03 39.27 -15.91
C ALA A 282 14.84 38.64 -14.77
N ILE A 283 14.59 39.08 -13.54
CA ILE A 283 15.25 38.61 -12.32
C ILE A 283 14.25 37.75 -11.55
N LYS A 284 14.50 36.45 -11.53
CA LYS A 284 13.70 35.47 -10.78
C LYS A 284 14.33 35.31 -9.39
N ARG A 285 13.56 35.59 -8.35
CA ARG A 285 13.94 35.46 -6.95
C ARG A 285 13.16 34.31 -6.31
N ALA A 286 13.85 33.32 -5.77
CA ALA A 286 13.24 32.17 -5.10
C ALA A 286 12.60 32.57 -3.76
N HIS A 287 11.62 31.80 -3.30
CA HIS A 287 11.03 32.00 -1.96
C HIS A 287 12.00 31.56 -0.85
N GLU A 288 12.18 32.40 0.18
CA GLU A 288 13.03 32.12 1.36
C GLU A 288 12.70 30.77 2.06
N ASP A 289 11.43 30.35 2.02
CA ASP A 289 10.94 29.15 2.72
C ASP A 289 11.09 27.84 1.93
N SER A 290 11.57 27.90 0.69
CA SER A 290 11.67 26.73 -0.18
C SER A 290 12.97 25.96 0.03
N LEU A 291 12.97 24.98 0.94
CA LEU A 291 14.05 23.98 1.04
C LEU A 291 14.23 23.20 -0.29
N GLN A 292 13.17 23.12 -1.10
CA GLN A 292 13.16 22.50 -2.42
C GLN A 292 13.82 23.40 -3.49
N GLY A 293 13.68 24.72 -3.36
CA GLY A 293 14.15 25.73 -4.31
C GLY A 293 15.67 25.72 -4.50
N SER A 294 16.45 25.36 -3.48
CA SER A 294 17.91 25.34 -3.61
C SER A 294 18.45 24.29 -4.59
N ASN A 295 17.76 23.16 -4.76
CA ASN A 295 18.15 22.15 -5.76
C ASN A 295 17.60 22.51 -7.15
N GLU A 296 16.42 23.11 -7.21
CA GLU A 296 15.81 23.60 -8.44
C GLU A 296 16.64 24.74 -9.04
N PHE A 297 17.12 25.67 -8.21
CA PHE A 297 18.02 26.76 -8.59
C PHE A 297 19.31 26.22 -9.22
N VAL A 298 20.01 25.30 -8.54
CA VAL A 298 21.26 24.72 -9.08
C VAL A 298 21.00 23.98 -10.40
N THR A 299 19.89 23.24 -10.49
CA THR A 299 19.52 22.51 -11.71
C THR A 299 19.22 23.47 -12.87
N GLU A 300 18.52 24.58 -12.61
CA GLU A 300 18.18 25.59 -13.61
C GLU A 300 19.43 26.30 -14.13
N ILE A 301 20.36 26.68 -13.23
CA ILE A 301 21.66 27.24 -13.62
C ILE A 301 22.48 26.24 -14.45
N GLU A 302 22.56 24.97 -14.04
CA GLU A 302 23.30 23.94 -14.77
C GLU A 302 22.71 23.69 -16.17
N LEU A 303 21.38 23.67 -16.30
CA LEU A 303 20.70 23.39 -17.55
C LEU A 303 20.76 24.57 -18.52
N LEU A 304 20.41 25.78 -18.06
CA LEU A 304 20.36 26.97 -18.92
C LEU A 304 21.74 27.50 -19.28
N SER A 305 22.77 27.22 -18.48
CA SER A 305 24.15 27.56 -18.85
C SER A 305 24.70 26.75 -20.02
N ARG A 306 24.12 25.58 -20.33
CA ARG A 306 24.59 24.69 -21.41
C ARG A 306 23.73 24.74 -22.67
N LEU A 307 22.52 25.28 -22.56
CA LEU A 307 21.53 25.26 -23.63
C LEU A 307 21.28 26.66 -24.18
N HIS A 308 21.88 26.96 -25.33
CA HIS A 308 21.61 28.19 -26.08
C HIS A 308 20.79 27.87 -27.33
N HIS A 309 19.51 28.24 -27.31
CA HIS A 309 18.62 28.04 -28.46
C HIS A 309 17.67 29.22 -28.63
N ARG A 310 17.35 29.60 -29.87
CA ARG A 310 16.48 30.76 -30.18
C ARG A 310 15.07 30.70 -29.58
N ASN A 311 14.60 29.50 -29.24
CA ASN A 311 13.29 29.24 -28.65
C ASN A 311 13.37 28.90 -27.14
N LEU A 312 14.54 29.07 -26.53
CA LEU A 312 14.76 28.85 -25.10
C LEU A 312 15.23 30.17 -24.47
N VAL A 313 14.85 30.40 -23.22
CA VAL A 313 15.35 31.56 -22.47
C VAL A 313 16.87 31.43 -22.27
N SER A 314 17.59 32.54 -22.40
CA SER A 314 19.03 32.57 -22.14
C SER A 314 19.28 33.02 -20.70
N LEU A 315 20.10 32.25 -19.99
CA LEU A 315 20.62 32.66 -18.68
C LEU A 315 21.79 33.63 -18.88
N ILE A 316 21.71 34.80 -18.26
CA ILE A 316 22.77 35.84 -18.30
C ILE A 316 23.70 35.69 -17.09
N GLY A 317 23.13 35.40 -15.92
CA GLY A 317 23.87 35.28 -14.67
C GLY A 317 23.04 34.72 -13.53
N TYR A 318 23.68 34.62 -12.37
CA TYR A 318 23.07 34.18 -11.12
C TYR A 318 23.61 34.98 -9.94
N CYS A 319 22.86 35.02 -8.84
CA CYS A 319 23.26 35.57 -7.56
C CYS A 319 23.12 34.45 -6.50
N ASP A 320 24.12 34.28 -5.65
CA ASP A 320 24.10 33.30 -4.53
C ASP A 320 24.78 33.93 -3.32
N GLU A 321 24.07 34.86 -2.69
CA GLU A 321 24.53 35.59 -1.52
C GLU A 321 23.51 35.48 -0.39
N GLU A 322 24.00 35.26 0.83
CA GLU A 322 23.19 35.15 2.05
C GLU A 322 22.12 34.03 2.03
N VAL A 323 20.83 34.42 2.10
CA VAL A 323 19.65 33.54 2.06
C VAL A 323 18.95 33.64 0.70
N GLU A 324 19.41 34.53 -0.18
CA GLU A 324 18.78 34.91 -1.44
C GLU A 324 19.33 34.08 -2.61
N GLN A 325 18.42 33.60 -3.47
CA GLN A 325 18.71 32.80 -4.66
C GLN A 325 17.83 33.29 -5.82
#